data_AF-A0A1U7GJ10-F1
#
_entry.id   AF-A0A1U7GJ10-F1
#
_cell.length_a   1.000
_cell.length_b   1.000
_cell.length_c   1.000
_cell.angle_alpha   90.00
_cell.angle_beta   90.00
_cell.angle_gamma   90.00
#
_symmetry.space_group_name_H-M   'P 1'
#
loop_
_entity.id
_entity.type
_entity.pdbx_description
1 polymer ?
#
loop_
_entity_poly.entity_id
_entity_poly.type
_entity_poly.pdbx_seq_one_letter_code
_entity_poly.pdbx_strand_id
1 'polypeptide(L)'
;MALPLVWQVVAASLLATALFAATAALVLARRMVALGRAHEAAEHRLTHLACEVRRLERLVAEATRRGAAIPTSRAAEPLVPLISIPDLSREGEHDAAGLAEKHGEVWALVEAGRTPREIADEIGRPIGEVELIAGLHRQHLAAHPRGRHDD
;
A
#
# COMPACT_ATOMS: atom_id res chain seq x y z
N MET A 1 -63.99 -4.12 45.27
CA MET A 1 -63.34 -3.01 45.99
C MET A 1 -62.13 -2.56 45.19
N ALA A 2 -62.04 -1.28 44.83
CA ALA A 2 -60.87 -0.75 44.15
C ALA A 2 -59.71 -0.61 45.16
N LEU A 3 -58.48 -0.91 44.72
CA LEU A 3 -57.26 -0.63 45.50
C LEU A 3 -57.11 0.88 45.72
N PRO A 4 -56.62 1.32 46.89
CA PRO A 4 -56.38 2.73 47.13
C PRO A 4 -55.27 3.24 46.20
N LEU A 5 -55.36 4.53 45.84
CA LEU A 5 -54.53 5.18 44.82
C LEU A 5 -53.02 4.98 45.04
N VAL A 6 -52.57 4.93 46.28
CA VAL A 6 -51.15 4.70 46.64
C VAL A 6 -50.64 3.36 46.13
N TRP A 7 -51.42 2.28 46.27
CA TRP A 7 -51.02 0.96 45.78
C TRP A 7 -50.98 0.90 44.25
N GLN A 8 -51.84 1.67 43.57
CA GLN A 8 -51.81 1.78 42.11
C GLN A 8 -50.52 2.45 41.61
N VAL A 9 -50.09 3.53 42.27
CA VAL A 9 -48.84 4.24 41.93
C VAL A 9 -47.62 3.35 42.18
N VAL A 10 -47.57 2.65 43.32
CA VAL A 10 -46.48 1.71 43.63
C VAL A 10 -46.42 0.58 42.60
N ALA A 11 -47.56 -0.03 42.26
CA ALA A 11 -47.61 -1.08 41.25
C ALA A 11 -47.16 -0.58 39.87
N ALA A 12 -47.61 0.61 39.45
CA ALA A 12 -47.19 1.22 38.19
C ALA A 12 -45.69 1.51 38.16
N SER A 13 -45.12 2.04 39.25
CA SER A 13 -43.69 2.30 39.36
C SER A 13 -42.87 1.01 39.28
N LEU A 14 -43.26 -0.03 40.00
CA LEU A 14 -42.58 -1.33 39.96
C LEU A 14 -42.62 -1.95 38.56
N LEU A 15 -43.76 -1.85 37.88
CA LEU A 15 -43.92 -2.31 36.51
C LEU A 15 -43.03 -1.52 35.55
N ALA A 16 -42.98 -0.20 35.68
CA ALA A 16 -42.10 0.65 34.87
C ALA A 16 -40.61 0.31 35.08
N THR A 17 -40.17 0.12 36.33
CA THR A 17 -38.79 -0.30 36.63
C THR A 17 -38.49 -1.69 36.09
N ALA A 18 -39.42 -2.65 36.19
CA ALA A 18 -39.25 -3.99 35.64
C ALA A 18 -39.13 -3.97 34.11
N LEU A 19 -39.95 -3.17 33.42
CA LEU A 19 -39.86 -3.00 31.96
C LEU A 19 -38.55 -2.32 31.54
N PHE A 20 -38.12 -1.30 32.28
CA PHE A 20 -36.85 -0.64 32.01
C PHE A 20 -35.66 -1.59 32.21
N ALA A 21 -35.66 -2.39 33.28
CA ALA A 21 -34.63 -3.39 33.53
C ALA A 21 -34.62 -4.48 32.44
N ALA A 22 -35.78 -4.97 32.03
CA ALA A 22 -35.91 -5.98 30.97
C ALA A 22 -35.41 -5.46 29.61
N THR A 23 -35.76 -4.23 29.24
CA THR A 23 -35.31 -3.62 27.99
C THR A 23 -33.81 -3.36 28.02
N ALA A 24 -33.26 -2.86 29.13
CA ALA A 24 -31.82 -2.68 29.31
C ALA A 24 -31.05 -4.01 29.20
N ALA A 25 -31.54 -5.07 29.85
CA ALA A 25 -30.95 -6.41 29.76
C ALA A 25 -30.97 -6.94 28.32
N LEU A 26 -32.06 -6.75 27.59
CA LEU A 26 -32.19 -7.17 26.20
C LEU A 26 -31.25 -6.40 25.26
N VAL A 27 -31.07 -5.09 25.48
CA VAL A 27 -30.10 -4.28 24.74
C VAL A 27 -28.67 -4.74 25.03
N LEU A 28 -28.34 -5.01 26.29
CA LEU A 28 -27.02 -5.50 26.69
C LEU A 28 -26.72 -6.87 26.07
N ALA A 29 -27.68 -7.81 26.13
CA ALA A 29 -27.56 -9.12 25.52
C ALA A 29 -27.31 -9.01 23.99
N ARG A 30 -28.06 -8.15 23.29
CA ARG A 30 -27.85 -7.90 21.86
C ARG A 30 -26.46 -7.32 21.58
N ARG A 31 -25.97 -6.41 22.41
CA ARG A 31 -24.61 -5.86 22.27
C ARG A 31 -23.54 -6.92 22.49
N MET A 32 -23.68 -7.77 23.50
CA MET A 32 -22.71 -8.85 23.75
C MET A 32 -22.64 -9.83 22.57
N VAL A 33 -23.78 -10.19 21.99
CA VAL A 33 -23.82 -11.04 20.79
C VAL A 33 -23.19 -10.36 19.58
N ALA A 34 -23.37 -9.05 19.41
CA ALA A 34 -22.73 -8.30 18.33
C ALA A 34 -21.20 -8.22 18.51
N LEU A 35 -20.73 -8.01 19.73
CA LEU A 35 -19.30 -7.99 20.07
C LEU A 35 -18.65 -9.37 19.86
N GLY A 36 -19.32 -10.45 20.25
CA GLY A 36 -18.83 -11.82 20.01
C GLY A 36 -18.63 -12.09 18.52
N ARG A 37 -19.61 -11.75 17.68
CA ARG A 37 -19.49 -11.89 16.22
C ARG A 37 -18.39 -11.03 15.61
N ALA A 38 -18.19 -9.81 16.12
CA ALA A 38 -17.10 -8.94 15.67
C ALA A 38 -15.72 -9.51 16.06
N HIS A 39 -15.61 -10.12 17.24
CA HIS A 39 -14.40 -10.76 17.72
C HIS A 39 -14.04 -11.98 16.86
N GLU A 40 -14.99 -12.89 16.61
CA GLU A 40 -14.79 -14.03 15.72
C GLU A 40 -14.34 -13.59 14.32
N ALA A 41 -14.96 -12.54 13.76
CA ALA A 41 -14.55 -12.00 12.46
C ALA A 41 -13.11 -11.44 12.47
N ALA A 42 -12.68 -10.84 13.57
CA ALA A 42 -11.31 -10.37 13.74
C ALA A 42 -10.32 -11.54 13.83
N GLU A 43 -10.63 -12.60 14.58
CA GLU A 43 -9.79 -13.79 14.67
C GLU A 43 -9.61 -14.49 13.33
N HIS A 44 -10.67 -14.58 12.53
CA HIS A 44 -10.59 -15.14 11.18
C HIS A 44 -9.66 -14.31 10.28
N ARG A 45 -9.73 -12.97 10.35
CA ARG A 45 -8.85 -12.08 9.60
C ARG A 45 -7.39 -12.21 10.04
N LEU A 46 -7.13 -12.32 11.34
CA LEU A 46 -5.78 -12.53 11.86
C LEU A 46 -5.20 -13.86 11.38
N THR A 47 -5.99 -14.93 11.39
CA THR A 47 -5.58 -16.25 10.89
C THR A 47 -5.29 -16.20 9.39
N HIS A 48 -6.15 -15.53 8.62
CA HIS A 48 -5.93 -15.33 7.18
C HIS A 48 -4.64 -14.57 6.89
N LEU A 49 -4.41 -13.45 7.59
CA LEU A 49 -3.19 -12.66 7.45
C LEU A 49 -1.94 -13.47 7.84
N ALA A 50 -2.00 -14.25 8.92
CA ALA A 50 -0.89 -15.12 9.31
C ALA A 50 -0.56 -16.16 8.21
N CYS A 51 -1.58 -16.72 7.57
CA CYS A 51 -1.40 -17.62 6.43
C CYS A 51 -0.80 -16.90 5.21
N GLU A 52 -1.25 -15.68 4.91
CA GLU A 52 -0.71 -14.88 3.80
C GLU A 52 0.75 -14.47 4.03
N VAL A 53 1.09 -14.01 5.24
CA VAL A 53 2.49 -13.70 5.59
C VAL A 53 3.36 -14.93 5.41
N ARG A 54 2.94 -16.09 5.94
CA ARG A 54 3.69 -17.34 5.80
C ARG A 54 3.80 -17.80 4.34
N ARG A 55 2.81 -17.49 3.50
CA ARG A 55 2.86 -17.75 2.06
C ARG A 55 3.86 -16.82 1.37
N LEU A 56 3.83 -15.53 1.69
CA LEU A 56 4.77 -14.53 1.16
C LEU A 56 6.21 -14.85 1.56
N GLU A 57 6.46 -15.23 2.81
CA GLU A 57 7.77 -15.66 3.27
C GLU A 57 8.32 -16.83 2.46
N ARG A 58 7.47 -17.82 2.11
CA ARG A 58 7.88 -18.94 1.25
C ARG A 58 8.23 -18.48 -0.17
N LEU A 59 7.44 -17.56 -0.73
CA LEU A 59 7.69 -17.01 -2.05
C LEU A 59 8.99 -16.19 -2.08
N VAL A 60 9.24 -15.39 -1.04
CA VAL A 60 10.50 -14.65 -0.86
C VAL A 60 11.66 -15.63 -0.74
N ALA A 61 11.57 -16.65 0.11
CA ALA A 61 12.63 -17.66 0.25
C ALA A 61 12.87 -18.44 -1.06
N GLU A 62 11.84 -18.67 -1.87
CA GLU A 62 11.99 -19.26 -3.20
C GLU A 62 12.64 -18.30 -4.20
N ALA A 63 12.24 -17.02 -4.22
CA ALA A 63 12.85 -15.99 -5.05
C ALA A 63 14.33 -15.77 -4.69
N THR A 64 14.67 -15.72 -3.40
CA THR A 64 16.07 -15.64 -2.92
C THR A 64 16.86 -16.86 -3.36
N ARG A 65 16.29 -18.07 -3.31
CA ARG A 65 16.97 -19.28 -3.82
C ARG A 65 17.20 -19.23 -5.32
N ARG A 66 16.22 -18.76 -6.11
CA ARG A 66 16.37 -18.59 -7.56
C ARG A 66 17.36 -17.47 -7.92
N GLY A 67 17.36 -16.38 -7.17
CA GLY A 67 18.32 -15.27 -7.32
C GLY A 67 19.74 -15.62 -6.87
N ALA A 68 19.89 -16.46 -5.84
CA ALA A 68 21.18 -17.03 -5.44
C ALA A 68 21.65 -18.14 -6.40
N ALA A 69 20.73 -18.75 -7.14
CA ALA A 69 21.00 -19.71 -8.21
C ALA A 69 21.07 -19.04 -9.58
N ILE A 70 21.48 -17.76 -9.69
CA ILE A 70 22.00 -17.23 -10.95
C ILE A 70 23.31 -17.98 -11.21
N PRO A 71 23.35 -18.91 -12.18
CA PRO A 71 24.61 -19.46 -12.61
C PRO A 71 25.31 -18.31 -13.35
N THR A 72 26.52 -17.96 -12.95
CA THR A 72 27.46 -17.25 -13.83
C THR A 72 27.84 -18.16 -14.99
N SER A 73 26.89 -18.45 -15.88
CA SER A 73 27.13 -19.12 -17.15
C SER A 73 25.87 -19.03 -18.02
N ARG A 74 25.84 -17.99 -18.85
CA ARG A 74 25.54 -18.09 -20.29
C ARG A 74 24.28 -18.89 -20.68
N ALA A 75 23.14 -18.20 -20.76
CA ALA A 75 22.20 -18.25 -21.89
C ALA A 75 21.00 -17.36 -21.57
N ALA A 76 20.83 -16.31 -22.36
CA ALA A 76 19.66 -15.46 -22.32
C ALA A 76 18.50 -16.17 -23.01
N GLU A 77 17.45 -16.52 -22.26
CA GLU A 77 16.08 -16.56 -22.79
C GLU A 77 15.25 -15.53 -22.02
N PRO A 78 14.68 -14.51 -22.68
CA PRO A 78 13.95 -13.48 -21.98
C PRO A 78 12.50 -13.95 -21.74
N LEU A 79 12.22 -14.46 -20.54
CA LEU A 79 10.85 -14.38 -20.01
C LEU A 79 10.58 -12.92 -19.65
N VAL A 80 9.79 -12.24 -20.48
CA VAL A 80 9.31 -10.87 -20.25
C VAL A 80 8.53 -10.81 -18.93
N PRO A 81 9.07 -10.21 -17.85
CA PRO A 81 8.31 -9.99 -16.63
C PRO A 81 7.46 -8.74 -16.83
N LEU A 82 6.13 -8.89 -16.82
CA LEU A 82 5.23 -7.80 -17.17
C LEU A 82 5.29 -6.57 -16.24
N ILE A 83 5.87 -6.67 -15.04
CA ILE A 83 6.18 -5.51 -14.19
C ILE A 83 7.43 -5.84 -13.35
N SER A 84 8.58 -5.27 -13.70
CA SER A 84 9.79 -5.30 -12.87
C SER A 84 9.82 -4.04 -12.01
N ILE A 85 9.69 -4.18 -10.69
CA ILE A 85 9.82 -3.07 -9.74
C ILE A 85 11.33 -2.87 -9.50
N PRO A 86 11.92 -1.71 -9.83
CA PRO A 86 13.34 -1.46 -9.57
C PRO A 86 13.60 -1.34 -8.07
N ASP A 87 14.63 -2.02 -7.59
CA ASP A 87 15.11 -1.95 -6.21
C ASP A 87 15.82 -0.60 -5.99
N LEU A 88 15.14 0.32 -5.32
CA LEU A 88 15.61 1.68 -5.04
C LEU A 88 16.69 1.73 -3.93
N SER A 89 17.04 0.58 -3.34
CA SER A 89 17.99 0.50 -2.22
C SER A 89 19.44 0.28 -2.67
N ARG A 90 19.66 -0.03 -3.95
CA ARG A 90 21.01 -0.12 -4.52
C ARG A 90 21.47 1.30 -4.89
N GLU A 91 22.32 1.87 -4.04
CA GLU A 91 23.36 2.81 -4.47
C GLU A 91 24.33 2.05 -5.40
N GLY A 92 23.83 1.69 -6.59
CA GLY A 92 24.66 1.37 -7.72
C GLY A 92 25.07 2.71 -8.31
N GLU A 93 26.37 3.00 -8.21
CA GLU A 93 27.10 3.95 -9.04
C GLU A 93 26.47 3.97 -10.43
N HIS A 94 25.60 4.96 -10.64
CA HIS A 94 24.72 5.03 -11.78
C HIS A 94 25.59 5.37 -12.97
N ASP A 95 25.61 4.49 -13.97
CA ASP A 95 26.09 4.80 -15.31
C ASP A 95 25.12 5.81 -15.96
N ALA A 96 25.13 7.03 -15.43
CA ALA A 96 24.30 8.15 -15.87
C ALA A 96 24.65 8.52 -17.31
N ALA A 97 25.89 8.24 -17.75
CA ALA A 97 26.32 8.36 -19.14
C ALA A 97 25.57 7.35 -20.04
N GLY A 98 25.48 6.08 -19.63
CA GLY A 98 24.70 5.06 -20.35
C GLY A 98 23.18 5.30 -20.34
N LEU A 99 22.65 6.03 -19.36
CA LEU A 99 21.23 6.41 -19.31
C LEU A 99 20.91 7.62 -20.19
N ALA A 100 21.81 8.61 -20.23
CA ALA A 100 21.74 9.76 -21.14
C ALA A 100 21.73 9.32 -22.60
N GLU A 101 22.55 8.32 -22.96
CA GLU A 101 22.62 7.76 -24.30
C GLU A 101 21.31 7.08 -24.73
N LYS A 102 20.60 6.44 -23.80
CA LYS A 102 19.35 5.70 -24.09
C LYS A 102 18.09 6.56 -24.03
N HIS A 103 18.11 7.67 -23.28
CA HIS A 103 16.92 8.48 -23.00
C HIS A 103 17.11 9.98 -23.24
N GLY A 104 18.12 10.36 -24.02
CA GLY A 104 18.46 11.76 -24.31
C GLY A 104 17.31 12.58 -24.91
N GLU A 105 16.40 11.96 -25.66
CA GLU A 105 15.20 12.62 -26.18
C GLU A 105 14.27 13.13 -25.07
N VAL A 106 14.04 12.33 -24.02
CA VAL A 106 13.24 12.74 -22.86
C VAL A 106 13.95 13.86 -22.11
N TRP A 107 15.27 13.78 -21.94
CA TRP A 107 16.04 14.81 -21.25
C TRP A 107 16.02 16.14 -21.99
N ALA A 108 16.16 16.13 -23.32
CA ALA A 108 16.06 17.33 -24.15
C ALA A 108 14.68 18.01 -24.02
N LEU A 109 13.60 17.22 -23.98
CA LEU A 109 12.25 17.76 -23.81
C LEU A 109 12.00 18.30 -22.39
N VAL A 110 12.58 17.65 -21.37
CA VAL A 110 12.55 18.16 -19.98
C VAL A 110 13.34 19.47 -19.86
N GLU A 111 14.51 19.57 -20.50
CA GLU A 111 15.30 20.82 -20.56
C GLU A 111 14.59 21.94 -21.33
N ALA A 112 13.80 21.59 -22.34
CA ALA A 112 12.91 22.51 -23.04
C ALA A 112 11.70 22.96 -22.20
N GLY A 113 11.58 22.49 -20.95
CA GLY A 113 10.53 22.89 -20.01
C GLY A 113 9.17 22.21 -20.26
N ARG A 114 9.14 21.15 -21.06
CA ARG A 114 7.91 20.37 -21.30
C ARG A 114 7.53 19.56 -20.07
N THR A 115 6.23 19.39 -19.86
CA THR A 115 5.72 18.58 -18.75
C THR A 115 5.81 17.08 -19.09
N PRO A 116 5.96 16.19 -18.09
CA PRO A 116 6.02 14.74 -18.34
C PRO A 116 4.83 14.17 -19.11
N ARG A 117 3.65 14.80 -18.98
CA ARG A 117 2.45 14.41 -19.71
C ARG A 117 2.53 14.76 -21.20
N GLU A 118 2.95 15.99 -21.53
CA GLU A 118 3.15 16.41 -22.92
C GLU A 118 4.21 15.56 -23.61
N ILE A 119 5.29 15.24 -22.89
CA ILE A 119 6.34 14.34 -23.38
C ILE A 119 5.76 12.95 -23.64
N ALA A 120 5.06 12.35 -22.67
CA ALA A 120 4.45 11.02 -22.84
C ALA A 120 3.53 10.94 -24.07
N ASP A 121 2.73 11.98 -24.31
CA ASP A 121 1.85 12.08 -25.48
C ASP A 121 2.65 12.26 -26.80
N GLU A 122 3.78 12.96 -26.79
CA GLU A 122 4.63 13.23 -27.96
C GLU A 122 5.43 12.01 -28.42
N ILE A 123 6.07 11.28 -27.48
CA ILE A 123 6.89 10.09 -27.79
C ILE A 123 6.14 8.76 -27.62
N GLY A 124 4.86 8.79 -27.24
CA GLY A 124 4.01 7.60 -27.11
C GLY A 124 4.45 6.63 -26.02
N ARG A 125 5.08 7.13 -24.95
CA ARG A 125 5.58 6.32 -23.82
C ARG A 125 4.65 6.43 -22.61
N PRO A 126 4.61 5.41 -21.73
CA PRO A 126 3.87 5.50 -20.47
C PRO A 126 4.34 6.68 -19.62
N ILE A 127 3.40 7.46 -19.08
CA ILE A 127 3.71 8.66 -18.27
C ILE A 127 4.64 8.36 -17.09
N GLY A 128 4.47 7.22 -16.42
CA GLY A 128 5.33 6.84 -15.28
C GLY A 128 6.79 6.58 -15.68
N GLU A 129 7.04 6.11 -16.90
CA GLU A 129 8.39 5.93 -17.42
C GLU A 129 9.06 7.28 -17.71
N VAL A 130 8.30 8.22 -18.28
CA VAL A 130 8.77 9.59 -18.52
C VAL A 130 9.05 10.33 -17.21
N GLU A 131 8.17 10.19 -16.21
CA GLU A 131 8.37 10.76 -14.88
C GLU A 131 9.62 10.23 -14.19
N LEU A 132 9.87 8.91 -14.28
CA LEU A 132 11.07 8.29 -13.74
C LEU A 132 12.33 8.86 -14.39
N ILE A 133 12.38 8.90 -15.72
CA ILE A 133 13.53 9.41 -16.49
C ILE A 133 13.77 10.90 -16.20
N ALA A 134 12.71 11.71 -16.12
CA ALA A 134 12.78 13.12 -15.75
C ALA A 134 13.23 13.33 -14.29
N GLY A 135 12.88 12.40 -13.39
CA GLY A 135 13.36 12.38 -12.01
C GLY A 135 14.86 12.10 -11.94
N LEU A 136 15.33 11.10 -12.68
CA LEU A 136 16.75 10.73 -12.77
C LEU A 136 17.61 11.86 -13.36
N HIS A 137 17.12 12.56 -14.39
CA HIS A 137 17.81 13.74 -14.95
C HIS A 137 17.96 14.86 -13.91
N ARG A 138 16.90 15.16 -13.15
CA ARG A 138 16.95 16.17 -12.08
C ARG A 138 17.92 15.79 -10.96
N GLN A 139 17.96 14.51 -10.58
CA GLN A 139 18.94 14.00 -9.61
C GLN A 139 20.36 14.11 -10.16
N HIS A 140 20.59 13.81 -11.44
CA HIS A 140 21.89 13.95 -12.08
C HIS A 140 22.38 15.40 -12.07
N LEU A 141 21.52 16.37 -12.42
CA LEU A 141 21.84 17.80 -12.35
C LEU A 141 22.12 18.26 -10.92
N ALA A 142 21.36 17.77 -9.93
CA ALA A 142 21.58 18.10 -8.53
C ALA A 142 22.88 17.49 -7.96
N ALA A 143 23.26 16.29 -8.42
CA ALA A 143 24.48 15.60 -8.03
C ALA A 143 25.74 16.17 -8.71
N HIS A 144 25.60 16.94 -9.80
CA HIS A 144 26.69 17.65 -10.48
C HIS A 144 26.59 19.18 -10.32
N PRO A 145 26.80 19.72 -9.11
CA PRO A 145 27.00 21.16 -8.97
C PRO A 145 28.34 21.51 -9.60
N ARG A 146 28.29 22.02 -10.85
CA ARG A 146 29.35 22.81 -11.53
C ARG A 146 30.73 22.77 -10.85
N GLY A 147 31.60 21.88 -11.33
CA GLY A 147 33.03 22.17 -11.43
C GLY A 147 33.24 23.28 -12.45
N ARG A 148 32.80 24.51 -12.13
CA ARG A 148 33.21 25.73 -12.84
C ARG A 148 34.59 26.07 -12.30
N HIS A 149 35.62 25.64 -13.03
CA HIS A 149 36.90 26.34 -13.01
C HIS A 149 36.61 27.80 -13.38
N ASP A 150 36.85 28.69 -12.43
CA ASP A 150 37.09 30.10 -12.70
C ASP A 150 38.48 30.18 -13.35
N ASP A 151 38.52 30.60 -14.62
CA ASP A 151 39.68 31.27 -15.22
C ASP A 151 39.50 32.79 -15.05
#